data_AF-A0A355BJ63-F1
#
_entry.id   AF-A0A355BJ63-F1
#
_cell.length_a   1.000
_cell.length_b   1.000
_cell.length_c   1.000
_cell.angle_alpha   90.00
_cell.angle_beta   90.00
_cell.angle_gamma   90.00
#
_symmetry.space_group_name_H-M   'P 1'
#
loop_
_entity.id
_entity.type
_entity.pdbx_description
1 polymer ?
#
loop_
_entity_poly.entity_id
_entity_poly.type
_entity_poly.pdbx_seq_one_letter_code
_entity_poly.pdbx_strand_id
1 'polypeptide(L)'
;MIWQTLVDLWFATGFANMTIQNLIMIGVALFLIYLAVARGYEPLLLLPISFGMLIANLPLGGLMQGPTTKLDGLLQILQQKELLTAAMVSEIQAAGAEGLGKLIQILASTGVVEPAALEWVIGKGPLALEALVSALEGLQVLSAADVAQFAAFTTSPGGLLYYLYQGVKLGIYPPLIFLGVGAMTDFGPLIANPKTFLLGAAAQFGIFFTYITAATV
;
A
#
# COMPACT_ATOMS: atom_id res chain seq x y z
N MET A 1 -27.89 -2.01 -29.87
CA MET A 1 -26.52 -1.48 -29.73
C MET A 1 -26.47 -0.29 -28.77
N ILE A 2 -27.16 0.84 -29.03
CA ILE A 2 -27.09 2.03 -28.14
C ILE A 2 -27.53 1.75 -26.68
N TRP A 3 -28.55 0.91 -26.48
CA TRP A 3 -29.06 0.60 -25.14
C TRP A 3 -28.06 -0.18 -24.29
N GLN A 4 -27.33 -1.14 -24.87
CA GLN A 4 -26.26 -1.85 -24.17
C GLN A 4 -25.09 -0.92 -23.87
N THR A 5 -24.70 -0.06 -24.81
CA THR A 5 -23.64 0.93 -24.58
C THR A 5 -23.99 1.89 -23.43
N LEU A 6 -25.26 2.28 -23.27
CA LEU A 6 -25.69 3.12 -22.15
C LEU A 6 -25.64 2.36 -20.81
N VAL A 7 -26.01 1.09 -20.81
CA VAL A 7 -25.91 0.22 -19.63
C VAL A 7 -24.46 -0.01 -19.24
N ASP A 8 -23.59 -0.30 -20.22
CA ASP A 8 -22.15 -0.48 -20.00
C ASP A 8 -21.51 0.82 -19.50
N LEU A 9 -21.91 1.97 -20.04
CA LEU A 9 -21.43 3.28 -19.60
C LEU A 9 -21.90 3.58 -18.18
N TRP A 10 -23.13 3.22 -17.82
CA TRP A 10 -23.65 3.34 -16.45
C TRP A 10 -22.81 2.52 -15.46
N PHE A 11 -22.57 1.23 -15.74
CA PHE A 11 -21.75 0.37 -14.91
C PHE A 11 -20.26 0.71 -14.93
N ALA A 12 -19.78 1.40 -15.97
CA ALA A 12 -18.43 1.96 -16.03
C ALA A 12 -18.29 3.28 -15.24
N THR A 13 -19.39 3.93 -14.84
CA THR A 13 -19.29 5.16 -14.05
C THR A 13 -18.82 4.88 -12.64
N GLY A 14 -18.08 5.85 -12.08
CA GLY A 14 -17.69 5.82 -10.66
C GLY A 14 -18.92 5.74 -9.74
N PHE A 15 -20.02 6.40 -10.10
CA PHE A 15 -21.25 6.40 -9.29
C PHE A 15 -21.89 5.01 -9.14
N ALA A 16 -21.82 4.16 -10.18
CA ALA A 16 -22.36 2.80 -10.11
C ALA A 16 -21.51 1.83 -9.26
N ASN A 17 -20.22 2.13 -9.09
CA ASN A 17 -19.28 1.31 -8.30
C ASN A 17 -19.05 1.86 -6.89
N MET A 18 -19.84 2.84 -6.42
CA MET A 18 -19.69 3.40 -5.09
C MET A 18 -20.18 2.43 -4.01
N THR A 19 -19.29 2.08 -3.09
CA THR A 19 -19.66 1.37 -1.86
C THR A 19 -20.15 2.35 -0.80
N ILE A 20 -20.92 1.83 0.17
CA ILE A 20 -21.35 2.59 1.36
C ILE A 20 -20.13 3.07 2.17
N GLN A 21 -19.05 2.28 2.22
CA GLN A 21 -17.81 2.65 2.91
C GLN A 21 -17.17 3.89 2.29
N ASN A 22 -17.10 3.96 0.96
CA ASN A 22 -16.58 5.14 0.25
C ASN A 22 -17.41 6.39 0.58
N LEU A 23 -18.75 6.26 0.62
CA LEU A 23 -19.64 7.36 1.00
C LEU A 23 -19.39 7.86 2.42
N ILE A 24 -19.23 6.96 3.39
CA ILE A 24 -18.93 7.32 4.78
C ILE A 24 -17.60 8.08 4.84
N MET A 25 -16.56 7.57 4.19
CA MET A 25 -15.23 8.18 4.20
C MET A 25 -15.22 9.55 3.52
N ILE A 26 -15.98 9.73 2.42
CA ILE A 26 -16.18 11.04 1.79
C ILE A 26 -16.90 12.00 2.75
N GLY A 27 -17.91 11.53 3.47
CA GLY A 27 -18.59 12.31 4.51
C GLY A 27 -17.64 12.78 5.61
N VAL A 28 -16.76 11.89 6.09
CA VAL A 28 -15.72 12.23 7.06
C VAL A 28 -14.71 13.24 6.48
N ALA A 29 -14.26 13.04 5.25
CA ALA A 29 -13.33 13.96 4.58
C ALA A 29 -13.91 15.38 4.46
N LEU A 30 -15.19 15.51 4.09
CA LEU A 30 -15.89 16.80 4.03
C LEU A 30 -16.05 17.44 5.40
N PHE A 31 -16.35 16.65 6.43
CA PHE A 31 -16.42 17.12 7.81
C PHE A 31 -15.06 17.67 8.29
N LEU A 32 -13.96 16.99 7.97
CA LEU A 32 -12.62 17.45 8.31
C LEU A 32 -12.23 18.71 7.51
N ILE A 33 -12.55 18.80 6.21
CA ILE A 33 -12.38 20.04 5.43
C ILE A 33 -13.13 21.21 6.09
N TYR A 34 -14.35 20.97 6.56
CA TYR A 34 -15.12 21.98 7.28
C TYR A 34 -14.41 22.44 8.57
N LEU A 35 -13.85 21.52 9.36
CA LEU A 35 -13.08 21.89 10.56
C LEU A 35 -11.81 22.68 10.24
N ALA A 36 -11.09 22.32 9.18
CA ALA A 36 -9.89 23.07 8.75
C ALA A 36 -10.23 24.52 8.37
N VAL A 37 -11.28 24.71 7.56
CA VAL A 37 -11.57 26.02 6.96
C VAL A 37 -12.45 26.89 7.86
N ALA A 38 -13.56 26.35 8.39
CA ALA A 38 -14.53 27.13 9.14
C ALA A 38 -14.11 27.37 10.60
N ARG A 39 -13.35 26.43 11.18
CA ARG A 39 -12.93 26.48 12.58
C ARG A 39 -11.43 26.70 12.78
N GLY A 40 -10.64 26.67 11.71
CA GLY A 40 -9.20 26.93 11.78
C GLY A 40 -8.42 25.87 12.58
N TYR A 41 -8.95 24.65 12.71
CA TYR A 41 -8.20 23.55 13.34
C TYR A 41 -7.09 23.10 12.38
N GLU A 42 -5.82 23.34 12.77
CA GLU A 42 -4.60 22.95 12.06
C GLU A 42 -4.72 22.99 10.52
N PRO A 43 -5.10 24.14 9.93
CA PRO A 43 -5.50 24.21 8.53
C PRO A 43 -4.38 23.77 7.56
N LEU A 44 -3.12 23.94 7.97
CA LEU A 44 -1.95 23.60 7.17
C LEU A 44 -1.76 22.09 6.98
N LEU A 45 -2.18 21.27 7.95
CA LEU A 45 -2.01 19.81 7.90
C LEU A 45 -3.35 19.11 7.62
N LEU A 46 -4.42 19.56 8.29
CA LEU A 46 -5.70 18.90 8.25
C LEU A 46 -6.36 19.02 6.87
N LEU A 47 -6.19 20.16 6.17
CA LEU A 47 -6.75 20.34 4.83
C LEU A 47 -6.09 19.41 3.79
N PRO A 48 -4.75 19.33 3.66
CA PRO A 48 -4.11 18.35 2.78
C PRO A 48 -4.48 16.89 3.10
N ILE A 49 -4.56 16.53 4.39
CA ILE A 49 -4.94 15.18 4.81
C ILE A 49 -6.38 14.86 4.37
N SER A 50 -7.31 15.78 4.62
CA SER A 50 -8.72 15.59 4.27
C SER A 50 -8.94 15.54 2.76
N PHE A 51 -8.19 16.33 2.00
CA PHE A 51 -8.24 16.29 0.54
C PHE A 51 -7.65 15.00 -0.03
N GLY A 52 -6.54 14.51 0.53
CA GLY A 52 -5.98 13.20 0.21
C GLY A 52 -6.96 12.07 0.52
N MET A 53 -7.63 12.12 1.67
CA MET A 53 -8.69 11.19 2.07
C MET A 53 -9.87 11.21 1.08
N LEU A 54 -10.31 12.39 0.65
CA LEU A 54 -11.40 12.54 -0.32
C LEU A 54 -11.05 11.86 -1.63
N ILE A 55 -9.88 12.18 -2.19
CA ILE A 55 -9.46 11.69 -3.51
C ILE A 55 -9.15 10.18 -3.48
N ALA A 56 -8.55 9.68 -2.40
CA ALA A 56 -8.24 8.25 -2.25
C ALA A 56 -9.49 7.36 -2.21
N ASN A 57 -10.63 7.90 -1.76
CA ASN A 57 -11.89 7.15 -1.64
C ASN A 57 -12.83 7.33 -2.84
N LEU A 58 -12.40 8.01 -3.90
CA LEU A 58 -13.19 8.11 -5.13
C LEU A 58 -13.24 6.75 -5.86
N PRO A 59 -14.44 6.30 -6.28
CA PRO A 59 -14.63 5.03 -6.98
C PRO A 59 -13.84 5.03 -8.30
N LEU A 60 -13.24 3.88 -8.63
CA LEU A 60 -12.43 3.68 -9.85
C LEU A 60 -11.22 4.62 -9.98
N GLY A 61 -10.81 5.33 -8.90
CA GLY A 61 -9.68 6.25 -8.96
C GLY A 61 -8.33 5.54 -9.17
N GLY A 62 -8.15 4.34 -8.63
CA GLY A 62 -6.88 3.59 -8.73
C GLY A 62 -5.66 4.32 -8.13
N LEU A 63 -5.85 5.48 -7.52
CA LEU A 63 -4.76 6.40 -7.15
C LEU A 63 -3.87 5.87 -6.03
N MET A 64 -4.40 4.96 -5.21
CA MET A 64 -3.68 4.27 -4.13
C MET A 64 -3.28 2.84 -4.50
N GLN A 65 -3.59 2.37 -5.72
CA GLN A 65 -3.17 1.03 -6.14
C GLN A 65 -1.66 0.99 -6.30
N GLY A 66 -1.04 -0.07 -5.76
CA GLY A 66 0.38 -0.32 -5.96
C GLY A 66 0.69 -0.68 -7.42
N PRO A 67 1.97 -0.57 -7.83
CA PRO A 67 2.39 -1.08 -9.13
C PRO A 67 2.08 -2.57 -9.21
N THR A 68 1.40 -3.00 -10.27
CA THR A 68 1.22 -4.42 -10.55
C THR A 68 2.33 -4.86 -11.48
N THR A 69 3.04 -5.90 -11.10
CA THR A 69 4.11 -6.52 -11.87
C THR A 69 3.60 -7.84 -12.43
N LYS A 70 4.20 -8.35 -13.51
CA LYS A 70 3.92 -9.73 -13.98
C LYS A 70 4.03 -10.78 -12.87
N LEU A 71 4.90 -10.57 -11.88
CA LEU A 71 5.00 -11.42 -10.69
C LEU A 71 3.70 -11.47 -9.89
N ASP A 72 3.01 -10.34 -9.71
CA ASP A 72 1.73 -10.30 -9.00
C ASP A 72 0.65 -11.11 -9.72
N GLY A 73 0.70 -11.13 -11.05
CA GLY A 73 -0.15 -11.99 -11.87
C GLY A 73 0.10 -13.47 -11.61
N LEU A 74 1.37 -13.88 -11.49
CA LEU A 74 1.72 -15.25 -11.14
C LEU A 74 1.31 -15.61 -9.70
N LEU A 75 1.49 -14.69 -8.76
CA LEU A 75 1.04 -14.88 -7.36
C LEU A 75 -0.47 -15.05 -7.28
N GLN A 76 -1.23 -14.29 -8.07
CA GLN A 76 -2.69 -14.41 -8.13
C GLN A 76 -3.12 -15.78 -8.66
N ILE A 77 -2.47 -16.28 -9.71
CA ILE A 77 -2.74 -17.62 -10.27
C ILE A 77 -2.40 -18.71 -9.24
N LEU A 78 -1.25 -18.60 -8.57
CA LEU A 78 -0.84 -19.60 -7.58
C LEU A 78 -1.71 -19.57 -6.31
N GLN A 79 -2.20 -18.39 -5.91
CA GLN A 79 -3.17 -18.26 -4.82
C GLN A 79 -4.52 -18.90 -5.19
N GLN A 80 -4.97 -18.76 -6.45
CA GLN A 80 -6.21 -19.36 -6.92
C GLN A 80 -6.17 -20.90 -6.91
N LYS A 81 -4.97 -21.50 -7.02
CA LYS A 81 -4.75 -22.94 -6.90
C LYS A 81 -4.46 -23.41 -5.47
N GLU A 82 -4.67 -22.56 -4.46
CA GLU A 82 -4.42 -22.85 -3.04
C GLU A 82 -2.95 -23.20 -2.69
N LEU A 83 -2.02 -22.94 -3.60
CA LEU A 83 -0.58 -23.21 -3.40
C LEU A 83 0.10 -22.12 -2.56
N LEU A 84 -0.47 -20.91 -2.53
CA LEU A 84 -0.02 -19.81 -1.66
C LEU A 84 -1.19 -19.26 -0.85
N THR A 85 -0.94 -19.02 0.44
CA THR A 85 -1.87 -18.29 1.31
C THR A 85 -1.78 -16.78 1.05
N ALA A 86 -2.85 -16.04 1.38
CA ALA A 86 -2.86 -14.56 1.25
C ALA A 86 -1.73 -13.88 2.05
N ALA A 87 -1.32 -14.48 3.17
CA ALA A 87 -0.18 -13.99 3.96
C ALA A 87 1.14 -14.11 3.19
N MET A 88 1.40 -15.25 2.55
CA MET A 88 2.62 -15.50 1.77
C MET A 88 2.70 -14.59 0.54
N VAL A 89 1.56 -14.34 -0.12
CA VAL A 89 1.49 -13.39 -1.24
C VAL A 89 1.87 -11.98 -0.77
N SER A 90 1.34 -11.53 0.36
CA SER A 90 1.64 -10.20 0.90
C SER A 90 3.12 -10.03 1.27
N GLU A 91 3.80 -11.08 1.76
CA GLU A 91 5.23 -11.06 2.06
C GLU A 91 6.11 -11.00 0.81
N ILE A 92 5.69 -11.67 -0.26
CA ILE A 92 6.38 -11.65 -1.55
C ILE A 92 6.22 -10.27 -2.22
N GLN A 93 5.01 -9.70 -2.16
CA GLN A 93 4.74 -8.35 -2.68
C GLN A 93 5.48 -7.27 -1.89
N ALA A 94 5.62 -7.43 -0.58
CA ALA A 94 6.41 -6.53 0.26
C ALA A 94 7.92 -6.57 -0.05
N ALA A 95 8.42 -7.65 -0.64
CA ALA A 95 9.84 -7.80 -0.96
C ALA A 95 10.28 -7.08 -2.25
N GLY A 96 9.35 -6.51 -3.03
CA GLY A 96 9.67 -5.72 -4.22
C GLY A 96 10.55 -6.48 -5.21
N ALA A 97 11.75 -5.98 -5.47
CA ALA A 97 12.71 -6.58 -6.41
C ALA A 97 13.18 -8.00 -6.01
N GLU A 98 13.09 -8.36 -4.73
CA GLU A 98 13.44 -9.69 -4.21
C GLU A 98 12.24 -10.65 -4.15
N GLY A 99 11.05 -10.21 -4.57
CA GLY A 99 9.84 -11.01 -4.54
C GLY A 99 9.98 -12.33 -5.31
N LEU A 100 10.69 -12.32 -6.44
CA LEU A 100 10.98 -13.55 -7.19
C LEU A 100 11.78 -14.56 -6.36
N GLY A 101 12.79 -14.11 -5.64
CA GLY A 101 13.63 -14.97 -4.79
C GLY A 101 12.84 -15.59 -3.64
N LYS A 102 11.96 -14.81 -3.00
CA LYS A 102 11.08 -15.34 -1.94
C LYS A 102 10.05 -16.33 -2.47
N LEU A 103 9.45 -16.06 -3.63
CA LEU A 103 8.51 -16.99 -4.27
C LEU A 103 9.20 -18.33 -4.59
N ILE A 104 10.41 -18.28 -5.15
CA ILE A 104 11.24 -19.43 -5.46
C ILE A 104 11.52 -20.27 -4.20
N GLN A 105 11.90 -19.62 -3.08
CA GLN A 105 12.13 -20.34 -1.82
C GLN A 105 10.86 -20.94 -1.21
N ILE A 106 9.74 -20.23 -1.32
CA ILE A 106 8.44 -20.70 -0.84
C ILE A 106 7.95 -21.92 -1.65
N LEU A 107 8.13 -21.89 -2.97
CA LEU A 107 7.80 -23.03 -3.84
C LEU A 107 8.72 -24.23 -3.61
N ALA A 108 9.98 -23.97 -3.22
CA ALA A 108 10.91 -25.01 -2.80
C ALA A 108 10.52 -25.64 -1.45
N SER A 109 10.06 -24.84 -0.48
CA SER A 109 9.67 -25.35 0.85
C SER A 109 8.33 -26.08 0.86
N THR A 110 7.45 -25.79 -0.10
CA THR A 110 6.17 -26.50 -0.32
C THR A 110 6.33 -27.79 -1.14
N GLY A 111 7.55 -28.12 -1.60
CA GLY A 111 7.84 -29.34 -2.36
C GLY A 111 7.37 -29.31 -3.82
N VAL A 112 7.01 -28.13 -4.32
CA VAL A 112 6.43 -27.91 -5.66
C VAL A 112 7.52 -27.77 -6.73
N VAL A 113 8.76 -27.43 -6.35
CA VAL A 113 9.88 -27.20 -7.28
C VAL A 113 11.15 -27.91 -6.76
N GLU A 114 11.76 -28.77 -7.58
CA GLU A 114 13.05 -29.42 -7.25
C GLU A 114 14.19 -28.39 -7.13
N PRO A 115 15.16 -28.59 -6.23
CA PRO A 115 16.26 -27.65 -6.00
C PRO A 115 17.11 -27.36 -7.24
N ALA A 116 17.15 -28.26 -8.24
CA ALA A 116 17.83 -28.06 -9.51
C ALA A 116 17.15 -27.02 -10.42
N ALA A 117 15.82 -26.88 -10.35
CA ALA A 117 15.09 -25.89 -11.12
C ALA A 117 15.30 -24.46 -10.56
N LEU A 118 15.61 -24.34 -9.27
CA LEU A 118 15.95 -23.06 -8.64
C LEU A 118 17.26 -22.49 -9.19
N GLU A 119 18.28 -23.34 -9.39
CA GLU A 119 19.56 -22.92 -10.00
C GLU A 119 19.37 -22.47 -11.46
N TRP A 120 18.52 -23.17 -12.22
CA TRP A 120 18.21 -22.81 -13.60
C TRP A 120 17.46 -21.48 -13.72
N VAL A 121 16.52 -21.20 -12.80
CA VAL A 121 15.77 -19.94 -12.76
C VAL A 121 16.65 -18.77 -12.33
N ILE A 122 17.52 -18.97 -11.33
CA ILE A 122 18.45 -17.94 -10.83
C ILE A 122 19.48 -17.56 -11.90
N GLY A 123 19.91 -18.52 -12.75
CA GLY A 123 20.85 -18.27 -13.85
C GLY A 123 20.31 -17.44 -15.03
N LYS A 124 18.99 -17.22 -15.12
CA LYS A 124 18.34 -16.52 -16.26
C LYS A 124 18.20 -15.01 -16.10
N GLY A 125 18.62 -14.45 -14.96
CA GLY A 125 18.60 -13.00 -14.70
C GLY A 125 17.23 -12.36 -14.98
N PRO A 126 17.10 -11.41 -15.92
CA PRO A 126 15.84 -10.70 -16.18
C PRO A 126 14.69 -11.57 -16.72
N LEU A 127 14.97 -12.79 -17.20
CA LEU A 127 13.96 -13.75 -17.69
C LEU A 127 13.58 -14.83 -16.65
N ALA A 128 14.02 -14.67 -15.39
CA ALA A 128 13.76 -15.64 -14.33
C ALA A 128 12.26 -15.90 -14.11
N LEU A 129 11.39 -14.91 -14.30
CA LEU A 129 9.95 -15.07 -14.11
C LEU A 129 9.33 -15.97 -15.21
N GLU A 130 9.71 -15.79 -16.47
CA GLU A 130 9.21 -16.62 -17.58
C GLU A 130 9.78 -18.05 -17.52
N ALA A 131 11.03 -18.17 -17.07
CA ALA A 131 11.66 -19.43 -16.74
C ALA A 131 10.87 -20.18 -15.63
N LEU A 132 10.52 -19.50 -14.55
CA LEU A 132 9.71 -20.09 -13.47
C LEU A 132 8.35 -20.58 -13.96
N VAL A 133 7.67 -19.79 -14.80
CA VAL A 133 6.36 -20.17 -15.37
C VAL A 133 6.48 -21.42 -16.24
N SER A 134 7.51 -21.51 -17.08
CA SER A 134 7.77 -22.70 -17.91
C SER A 134 8.10 -23.93 -17.05
N ALA A 135 8.85 -23.77 -15.96
CA ALA A 135 9.12 -24.87 -15.03
C ALA A 135 7.83 -25.35 -14.32
N LEU A 136 7.00 -24.44 -13.86
CA LEU A 136 5.72 -24.76 -13.21
C LEU A 136 4.70 -25.40 -14.17
N GLU A 137 4.72 -25.04 -15.46
CA GLU A 137 3.96 -25.74 -16.52
C GLU A 137 4.49 -27.16 -16.72
N GLY A 138 5.82 -27.34 -16.79
CA GLY A 138 6.46 -28.65 -16.94
C GLY A 138 6.17 -29.62 -15.80
N LEU A 139 5.98 -29.11 -14.58
CA LEU A 139 5.59 -29.87 -13.40
C LEU A 139 4.06 -30.10 -13.26
N GLN A 140 3.27 -29.74 -14.28
CA GLN A 140 1.79 -29.83 -14.28
C GLN A 140 1.11 -29.00 -13.18
N VAL A 141 1.82 -28.05 -12.56
CA VAL A 141 1.29 -27.15 -11.54
C VAL A 141 0.47 -26.03 -12.19
N LEU A 142 0.91 -25.56 -13.36
CA LEU A 142 0.20 -24.62 -14.22
C LEU A 142 -0.34 -25.33 -15.46
N SER A 143 -1.58 -25.05 -15.82
CA SER A 143 -2.17 -25.48 -17.10
C SER A 143 -1.87 -24.48 -18.22
N ALA A 144 -2.02 -24.89 -19.48
CA ALA A 144 -1.85 -24.00 -20.63
C ALA A 144 -2.77 -22.75 -20.58
N ALA A 145 -3.93 -22.86 -19.93
CA ALA A 145 -4.83 -21.71 -19.70
C ALA A 145 -4.25 -20.72 -18.69
N ASP A 146 -3.58 -21.20 -17.65
CA ASP A 146 -2.93 -20.38 -16.62
C ASP A 146 -1.71 -19.64 -17.18
N VAL A 147 -0.95 -20.30 -18.07
CA VAL A 147 0.20 -19.69 -18.76
C VAL A 147 -0.26 -18.59 -19.73
N ALA A 148 -1.39 -18.80 -20.42
CA ALA A 148 -2.00 -17.77 -21.26
C ALA A 148 -2.51 -16.56 -20.43
N GLN A 149 -3.08 -16.81 -19.25
CA GLN A 149 -3.45 -15.76 -18.31
C GLN A 149 -2.22 -15.01 -17.77
N PHE A 150 -1.15 -15.72 -17.42
CA PHE A 150 0.12 -15.12 -17.02
C PHE A 150 0.65 -14.14 -18.09
N ALA A 151 0.61 -14.55 -19.36
CA ALA A 151 1.04 -13.71 -20.48
C ALA A 151 0.17 -12.45 -20.68
N ALA A 152 -1.09 -12.48 -20.25
CA ALA A 152 -2.01 -11.34 -20.31
C ALA A 152 -1.77 -10.32 -19.18
N PHE A 153 -1.03 -10.66 -18.12
CA PHE A 153 -0.67 -9.67 -17.10
C PHE A 153 0.36 -8.68 -17.64
N THR A 154 -0.01 -7.40 -17.57
CA THR A 154 0.86 -6.29 -17.93
C THR A 154 1.40 -5.63 -16.68
N THR A 155 2.66 -5.22 -16.71
CA THR A 155 3.21 -4.37 -15.65
C THR A 155 2.57 -2.99 -15.76
N SER A 156 1.75 -2.60 -14.78
CA SER A 156 1.15 -1.27 -14.71
C SER A 156 1.87 -0.43 -13.66
N PRO A 157 2.24 0.83 -13.97
CA PRO A 157 2.69 1.78 -12.96
C PRO A 157 1.64 1.95 -11.85
N GLY A 158 2.10 2.16 -10.62
CA GLY A 158 1.21 2.41 -9.48
C GLY A 158 0.52 3.78 -9.56
N GLY A 159 -0.49 3.99 -8.72
CA GLY A 159 -1.18 5.28 -8.63
C GLY A 159 -0.32 6.39 -8.02
N LEU A 160 -0.63 7.65 -8.35
CA LEU A 160 0.11 8.81 -7.84
C LEU A 160 0.14 8.89 -6.30
N LEU A 161 -1.01 8.66 -5.66
CA LEU A 161 -1.11 8.72 -4.20
C LEU A 161 -0.34 7.56 -3.54
N TYR A 162 -0.22 6.41 -4.21
CA TYR A 162 0.63 5.32 -3.73
C TYR A 162 2.09 5.76 -3.61
N TYR A 163 2.65 6.43 -4.62
CA TYR A 163 4.04 6.91 -4.57
C TYR A 163 4.25 8.00 -3.53
N LEU A 164 3.30 8.93 -3.37
CA LEU A 164 3.35 9.91 -2.29
C LEU A 164 3.29 9.22 -0.92
N TYR A 165 2.44 8.22 -0.75
CA TYR A 165 2.33 7.48 0.50
C TYR A 165 3.58 6.69 0.86
N GLN A 166 4.41 6.30 -0.11
CA GLN A 166 5.72 5.69 0.17
C GLN A 166 6.62 6.61 1.01
N GLY A 167 6.53 7.93 0.86
CA GLY A 167 7.28 8.87 1.71
C GLY A 167 6.91 8.78 3.20
N VAL A 168 5.67 8.40 3.51
CA VAL A 168 5.22 8.12 4.89
C VAL A 168 5.72 6.75 5.34
N LYS A 169 5.55 5.71 4.52
CA LYS A 169 5.96 4.33 4.83
C LYS A 169 7.47 4.18 5.03
N LEU A 170 8.26 4.86 4.22
CA LEU A 170 9.72 4.91 4.33
C LEU A 170 10.19 5.83 5.47
N GLY A 171 9.25 6.48 6.19
CA GLY A 171 9.57 7.36 7.30
C GLY A 171 10.32 8.62 6.89
N ILE A 172 10.18 9.08 5.64
CA ILE A 172 10.89 10.25 5.11
C ILE A 172 10.17 11.55 5.49
N TYR A 173 8.83 11.58 5.35
CA TYR A 173 8.06 12.81 5.62
C TYR A 173 8.03 13.23 7.10
N PRO A 174 7.84 12.33 8.09
CA PRO A 174 7.78 12.76 9.49
C PRO A 174 9.08 13.47 9.97
N PRO A 175 10.30 12.94 9.73
CA PRO A 175 11.54 13.62 10.10
C PRO A 175 11.72 14.96 9.37
N LEU A 176 11.33 15.07 8.10
CA LEU A 176 11.42 16.34 7.35
C LEU A 176 10.48 17.40 7.92
N ILE A 177 9.27 17.02 8.31
CA ILE A 177 8.33 17.93 8.99
C ILE A 177 8.90 18.35 10.35
N PHE A 178 9.42 17.40 11.14
CA PHE A 178 10.05 17.73 12.43
C PHE A 178 11.30 18.59 12.31
N LEU A 179 12.09 18.43 11.24
CA LEU A 179 13.19 19.32 10.93
C LEU A 179 12.69 20.75 10.66
N GLY A 180 11.62 20.90 9.87
CA GLY A 180 10.99 22.19 9.60
C GLY A 180 10.43 22.86 10.86
N VAL A 181 9.71 22.11 11.71
CA VAL A 181 9.20 22.60 12.99
C VAL A 181 10.35 23.01 13.91
N GLY A 182 11.42 22.21 13.98
CA GLY A 182 12.61 22.52 14.76
C GLY A 182 13.32 23.80 14.29
N ALA A 183 13.40 24.02 12.97
CA ALA A 183 13.97 25.23 12.39
C ALA A 183 13.14 26.50 12.67
N MET A 184 11.82 26.35 12.87
CA MET A 184 10.91 27.45 13.21
C MET A 184 10.77 27.68 14.72
N THR A 185 11.37 26.84 15.56
CA THR A 185 11.24 26.92 17.02
C THR A 185 12.26 27.88 17.62
N ASP A 186 11.80 28.86 18.40
CA ASP A 186 12.67 29.77 19.17
C ASP A 186 13.02 29.18 20.54
N PHE A 187 14.31 28.96 20.80
CA PHE A 187 14.82 28.46 22.07
C PHE A 187 15.08 29.54 23.12
N GLY A 188 14.98 30.84 22.77
CA GLY A 188 15.22 31.96 23.69
C GLY A 188 14.46 31.85 25.02
N PRO A 189 13.13 31.62 25.01
CA PRO A 189 12.35 31.43 26.23
C PRO A 189 12.76 30.20 27.07
N LEU A 190 13.18 29.12 26.41
CA LEU A 190 13.61 27.88 27.06
C LEU A 190 14.96 28.06 27.76
N ILE A 191 15.90 28.73 27.11
CA ILE A 191 17.25 29.01 27.64
C ILE A 191 17.19 30.03 28.77
N ALA A 192 16.34 31.06 28.64
CA ALA A 192 16.18 32.10 29.66
C ALA A 192 15.63 31.56 30.99
N ASN A 193 14.78 30.52 30.96
CA ASN A 193 14.22 29.91 32.16
C ASN A 193 14.26 28.36 32.07
N PRO A 194 15.38 27.73 32.48
CA PRO A 194 15.56 26.27 32.35
C PRO A 194 14.50 25.43 33.09
N LYS A 195 13.82 25.99 34.10
CA LYS A 195 12.71 25.30 34.79
C LYS A 195 11.52 24.98 33.87
N THR A 196 11.36 25.70 32.75
CA THR A 196 10.32 25.41 31.75
C THR A 196 10.56 24.08 31.03
N PHE A 197 11.81 23.61 30.96
CA PHE A 197 12.14 22.27 30.45
C PHE A 197 11.45 21.16 31.26
N LEU A 198 11.38 21.30 32.60
CA LEU A 198 10.71 20.34 33.47
C LEU A 198 9.20 20.27 33.21
N LEU A 199 8.58 21.38 32.78
CA LEU A 199 7.16 21.39 32.39
C LEU A 199 6.94 20.59 31.09
N GLY A 200 7.87 20.69 30.14
CA GLY A 200 7.86 19.87 28.92
C GLY A 200 8.03 18.38 29.21
N ALA A 201 8.90 18.03 30.16
CA ALA A 201 9.04 16.65 30.62
C ALA A 201 7.75 16.13 31.28
N ALA A 202 7.07 16.97 32.07
CA ALA A 202 5.79 16.60 32.68
C ALA A 202 4.67 16.38 31.65
N ALA A 203 4.66 17.12 30.54
CA ALA A 203 3.69 16.94 29.46
C ALA A 203 3.73 15.53 28.82
N GLN A 204 4.89 14.87 28.84
CA GLN A 204 5.05 13.51 28.30
C GLN A 204 4.33 12.43 29.13
N PHE A 205 4.00 12.70 30.41
CA PHE A 205 3.21 11.76 31.22
C PHE A 205 1.84 11.45 30.63
N GLY A 206 1.26 12.36 29.84
CA GLY A 206 0.00 12.11 29.14
C GLY A 206 0.06 10.94 28.16
N ILE A 207 1.21 10.76 27.48
CA ILE A 207 1.43 9.63 26.56
C ILE A 207 1.49 8.33 27.34
N PHE A 208 2.25 8.29 28.45
CA PHE A 208 2.33 7.11 29.31
C PHE A 208 0.99 6.74 29.92
N PHE A 209 0.20 7.71 30.38
CA PHE A 209 -1.13 7.48 30.93
C PHE A 209 -2.09 6.90 29.88
N THR A 210 -2.07 7.46 28.67
CA THR A 210 -2.90 6.95 27.56
C THR A 210 -2.48 5.53 27.19
N TYR A 211 -1.17 5.26 27.13
CA TYR A 211 -0.64 3.94 26.85
C TYR A 211 -1.03 2.89 27.91
N ILE A 212 -0.87 3.20 29.20
CA ILE A 212 -1.27 2.29 30.29
C ILE A 212 -2.77 2.03 30.22
N THR A 213 -3.58 3.08 30.06
CA THR A 213 -5.04 2.94 29.96
C THR A 213 -5.43 2.04 28.79
N ALA A 214 -4.86 2.28 27.60
CA ALA A 214 -5.10 1.46 26.40
C ALA A 214 -4.59 0.02 26.56
N ALA A 215 -3.54 -0.23 27.33
CA ALA A 215 -3.02 -1.57 27.60
C ALA A 215 -3.83 -2.33 28.67
N THR A 216 -4.57 -1.62 29.52
CA THR A 216 -5.40 -2.20 30.59
C THR A 216 -6.86 -2.44 30.20
N VAL A 217 -7.32 -1.87 29.08
CA VAL A 217 -8.67 -2.03 28.51
C VAL A 217 -8.62 -3.10 27.42
#